data_AF-A0A9P0LTK8-F1
#
_entry.id   AF-A0A9P0LTK8-F1
#
_cell.length_a   1.000
_cell.length_b   1.000
_cell.length_c   1.000
_cell.angle_alpha   90.00
_cell.angle_beta   90.00
_cell.angle_gamma   90.00
#
_symmetry.space_group_name_H-M   'P 1'
#
loop_
_entity.id
_entity.type
_entity.pdbx_description
1 polymer ?
#
loop_
_entity_poly.entity_id
_entity_poly.type
_entity_poly.pdbx_seq_one_letter_code
_entity_poly.pdbx_strand_id
1 'polypeptide(L)'
;MAGNEAGHGAIVRNRDLIDVWIEAPRGNRKQVVYEKILSLIDITDEPSKYLKSNIMKCSQLFGLKMANKWQKVGQSRNRLLQNQVYWLDKIIYRINNDSEENTSSDEEQEPPCRSVGRPRVPFEEASKKTKRRRVAELTTDRSANELQFAVNVVSGSNHSEVSPQIFSFSTAEALALMVDLDISVRKYLLLRPRTAFLVIKNYRKQKMLSSLHNLLLLKFLQKLICKNFYRKQLKVSLK
;
A
#
# COMPACT_ATOMS: atom_id res chain seq x y z
N MET A 1 -51.38 -0.41 -19.76
CA MET A 1 -50.55 -1.38 -19.02
C MET A 1 -49.11 -1.13 -19.44
N ALA A 2 -48.37 -0.35 -18.64
CA ALA A 2 -47.00 0.04 -18.95
C ALA A 2 -46.06 -0.83 -18.11
N GLY A 3 -45.42 -1.80 -18.76
CA GLY A 3 -44.32 -2.57 -18.19
C GLY A 3 -43.06 -1.73 -18.18
N ASN A 4 -42.63 -1.30 -17.00
CA ASN A 4 -41.30 -0.76 -16.75
C ASN A 4 -40.54 -1.77 -15.88
N GLU A 5 -40.10 -2.87 -16.48
CA GLU A 5 -39.12 -3.78 -15.88
C GLU A 5 -37.71 -3.27 -16.17
N ALA A 6 -37.37 -2.10 -15.62
CA ALA A 6 -35.97 -1.74 -15.50
C ALA A 6 -35.41 -2.60 -14.36
N GLY A 7 -34.75 -3.71 -14.72
CA GLY A 7 -34.10 -4.66 -13.81
C GLY A 7 -33.01 -4.00 -12.96
N HIS A 8 -33.43 -3.19 -11.99
CA HIS A 8 -32.58 -2.65 -10.95
C HIS A 8 -32.35 -3.78 -9.97
N GLY A 9 -31.17 -4.39 -10.01
CA GLY A 9 -30.77 -5.39 -9.03
C GLY A 9 -31.05 -4.87 -7.62
N ALA A 10 -31.64 -5.71 -6.76
CA ALA A 10 -32.04 -5.30 -5.42
C ALA A 10 -30.82 -4.77 -4.65
N ILE A 11 -30.97 -3.59 -4.06
CA ILE A 11 -29.95 -2.92 -3.24
C ILE A 11 -30.48 -2.85 -1.81
N VAL A 12 -29.74 -3.43 -0.87
CA VAL A 12 -30.06 -3.36 0.56
C VAL A 12 -29.08 -2.42 1.25
N ARG A 13 -29.59 -1.40 1.94
CA ARG A 13 -28.79 -0.43 2.70
C ARG A 13 -28.90 -0.70 4.20
N ASN A 14 -27.97 -0.12 4.98
CA ASN A 14 -28.02 -0.22 6.44
C ASN A 14 -29.32 0.33 7.04
N ARG A 15 -29.85 1.42 6.45
CA ARG A 15 -31.09 2.05 6.91
C ARG A 15 -32.28 1.08 6.96
N ASP A 16 -32.36 0.15 5.99
CA ASP A 16 -33.50 -0.75 5.82
C ASP A 16 -33.58 -1.84 6.91
N LEU A 17 -32.48 -2.05 7.65
CA LEU A 17 -32.33 -3.15 8.61
C LEU A 17 -32.35 -2.68 10.08
N ILE A 18 -32.33 -1.38 10.33
CA ILE A 18 -32.15 -0.84 11.68
C ILE A 18 -33.34 -1.09 12.57
N ASP A 19 -34.54 -0.78 12.08
CA ASP A 19 -35.75 -0.90 12.88
C ASP A 19 -35.97 -2.36 13.27
N VAL A 20 -35.79 -3.25 12.30
CA VAL A 20 -35.83 -4.70 12.48
C VAL A 20 -34.82 -5.17 13.54
N TRP A 21 -33.59 -4.66 13.52
CA TRP A 21 -32.57 -5.05 14.50
C TRP A 21 -32.84 -4.51 15.90
N ILE A 22 -33.39 -3.29 16.01
CA ILE A 22 -33.71 -2.64 17.29
C ILE A 22 -34.88 -3.37 17.96
N GLU A 23 -35.93 -3.68 17.21
CA GLU A 23 -37.15 -4.34 17.69
C GLU A 23 -36.90 -5.82 18.03
N ALA A 24 -35.94 -6.46 17.36
CA ALA A 24 -35.64 -7.87 17.60
C ALA A 24 -34.97 -8.14 18.96
N PRO A 25 -35.35 -9.25 19.64
CA PRO A 25 -34.71 -9.68 20.88
C PRO A 25 -33.25 -10.08 20.62
N ARG A 26 -32.36 -9.81 21.60
CA ARG A 26 -30.90 -9.92 21.44
C ARG A 26 -30.42 -11.25 20.85
N GLY A 27 -31.04 -12.37 21.23
CA GLY A 27 -30.66 -13.70 20.72
C GLY A 27 -30.98 -13.94 19.24
N ASN A 28 -32.01 -13.26 18.70
CA ASN A 28 -32.52 -13.54 17.37
C ASN A 28 -32.14 -12.48 16.32
N ARG A 29 -31.50 -11.37 16.73
CA ARG A 29 -31.21 -10.24 15.83
C ARG A 29 -30.53 -10.64 14.52
N LYS A 30 -29.58 -11.57 14.57
CA LYS A 30 -28.87 -12.07 13.38
C LYS A 30 -29.85 -12.74 12.39
N GLN A 31 -30.75 -13.57 12.90
CA GLN A 31 -31.72 -14.31 12.10
C GLN A 31 -32.78 -13.38 11.50
N VAL A 32 -33.33 -12.46 12.30
CA VAL A 32 -34.35 -11.52 11.83
C VAL A 32 -33.79 -10.57 10.76
N VAL A 33 -32.54 -10.10 10.93
CA VAL A 33 -31.86 -9.31 9.89
C VAL A 33 -31.63 -10.13 8.61
N TYR A 34 -31.22 -11.39 8.74
CA TYR A 34 -31.06 -12.29 7.60
C TYR A 34 -32.37 -12.46 6.81
N GLU A 35 -33.47 -12.74 7.50
CA GLU A 35 -34.80 -12.88 6.90
C GLU A 35 -35.25 -11.57 6.24
N LYS A 36 -34.96 -10.42 6.87
CA LYS A 36 -35.26 -9.12 6.27
C LYS A 36 -34.48 -8.88 4.98
N ILE A 37 -33.18 -9.21 4.96
CA ILE A 37 -32.37 -9.09 3.74
C ILE A 37 -32.97 -9.98 2.64
N LEU A 38 -33.34 -11.23 2.94
CA LEU A 38 -34.00 -12.10 1.95
C LEU A 38 -35.30 -11.50 1.41
N SER A 39 -36.14 -10.93 2.29
CA SER A 39 -37.40 -10.30 1.89
C SER A 39 -37.23 -9.05 1.02
N LEU A 40 -36.08 -8.38 1.08
CA LEU A 40 -35.79 -7.19 0.27
C LEU A 40 -35.19 -7.52 -1.10
N ILE A 41 -34.73 -8.77 -1.28
CA ILE A 41 -34.07 -9.23 -2.50
C ILE A 41 -35.10 -9.89 -3.45
N ASP A 42 -36.35 -10.06 -3.01
CA ASP A 42 -37.47 -10.64 -3.77
C ASP A 42 -37.11 -11.99 -4.44
N ILE A 43 -36.36 -12.84 -3.73
CA ILE A 43 -36.05 -14.18 -4.23
C ILE A 43 -37.29 -15.06 -4.03
N THR A 44 -38.01 -15.33 -5.11
CA THR A 44 -39.17 -16.24 -5.12
C THR A 44 -38.77 -17.71 -5.01
N ASP A 45 -37.56 -18.06 -5.47
CA ASP A 45 -37.05 -19.43 -5.46
C ASP A 45 -36.14 -19.71 -4.25
N GLU A 46 -35.88 -20.99 -3.97
CA GLU A 46 -35.00 -21.36 -2.87
C GLU A 46 -33.58 -20.82 -3.11
N PRO A 47 -33.04 -19.93 -2.23
CA PRO A 47 -31.77 -19.28 -2.51
C PRO A 47 -30.62 -20.29 -2.49
N SER A 48 -29.67 -20.12 -3.41
CA SER A 48 -28.50 -20.99 -3.49
C SER A 48 -27.75 -21.05 -2.16
N LYS A 49 -27.11 -22.19 -1.86
CA LYS A 49 -26.35 -22.38 -0.62
C LYS A 49 -25.27 -21.30 -0.40
N TYR A 50 -24.64 -20.88 -1.50
CA TYR A 50 -23.64 -19.80 -1.50
C TYR A 50 -24.28 -18.46 -1.13
N LEU A 51 -25.42 -18.12 -1.74
CA LEU A 51 -26.17 -16.89 -1.47
C LEU A 51 -26.62 -16.83 -0.01
N LYS A 52 -27.21 -17.92 0.52
CA LYS A 52 -27.59 -18.04 1.93
C LYS A 52 -26.39 -17.77 2.85
N SER A 53 -25.23 -18.36 2.56
CA SER A 53 -24.00 -18.17 3.34
C SER A 53 -23.50 -16.72 3.32
N ASN A 54 -23.52 -16.07 2.15
CA ASN A 54 -23.10 -14.68 2.02
C ASN A 54 -24.03 -13.73 2.76
N ILE A 55 -25.35 -13.87 2.60
CA ILE A 55 -26.32 -13.05 3.32
C ILE A 55 -26.18 -13.25 4.83
N MET A 56 -25.92 -14.48 5.28
CA MET A 56 -25.69 -14.79 6.69
C MET A 56 -24.41 -14.13 7.24
N LYS A 57 -23.35 -14.02 6.44
CA LYS A 57 -22.14 -13.26 6.81
C LYS A 57 -22.44 -11.77 6.88
N CYS A 58 -23.16 -11.22 5.89
CA CYS A 58 -23.57 -9.81 5.88
C CYS A 58 -24.42 -9.45 7.09
N SER A 59 -25.40 -10.29 7.46
CA SER A 59 -26.26 -10.06 8.62
C SER A 59 -25.47 -10.07 9.93
N GLN A 60 -24.49 -10.97 10.06
CA GLN A 60 -23.60 -11.02 11.22
C GLN A 60 -22.70 -9.79 11.31
N LEU A 61 -22.06 -9.38 10.21
CA LEU A 61 -21.21 -8.19 10.17
C LEU A 61 -22.01 -6.92 10.45
N PHE A 62 -23.21 -6.80 9.87
CA PHE A 62 -24.14 -5.72 10.18
C PHE A 62 -24.45 -5.68 11.68
N GLY A 63 -24.84 -6.81 12.27
CA GLY A 63 -25.18 -6.88 13.69
C GLY A 63 -24.04 -6.43 14.61
N LEU A 64 -22.79 -6.82 14.30
CA LEU A 64 -21.61 -6.38 15.05
C LEU A 64 -21.36 -4.87 14.91
N LYS A 65 -21.37 -4.33 13.68
CA LYS A 65 -21.17 -2.90 13.44
C LYS A 65 -22.29 -2.06 14.06
N MET A 66 -23.53 -2.54 13.96
CA MET A 66 -24.70 -1.90 14.54
C MET A 66 -24.62 -1.88 16.07
N ALA A 67 -24.26 -2.99 16.73
CA ALA A 67 -24.09 -3.03 18.18
C ALA A 67 -23.07 -1.99 18.68
N ASN A 68 -21.92 -1.91 18.02
CA ASN A 68 -20.86 -0.94 18.36
C ASN A 68 -21.35 0.51 18.21
N LYS A 69 -22.01 0.84 17.09
CA LYS A 69 -22.56 2.18 16.86
C LYS A 69 -23.70 2.52 17.82
N TRP A 70 -24.57 1.55 18.10
CA TRP A 70 -25.70 1.68 19.03
C TRP A 70 -25.22 2.02 20.45
N GLN A 71 -24.16 1.34 20.91
CA GLN A 71 -23.55 1.62 22.20
C GLN A 71 -22.92 3.02 22.24
N LYS A 72 -22.19 3.42 21.19
CA LYS A 72 -21.53 4.74 21.11
C LYS A 72 -22.52 5.92 21.20
N VAL A 73 -23.72 5.78 20.66
CA VAL A 73 -24.74 6.86 20.67
C VAL A 73 -25.67 6.81 21.89
N GLY A 74 -25.40 5.92 22.86
CA GLY A 74 -26.20 5.77 24.07
C GLY A 74 -27.58 5.17 23.81
N GLN A 75 -27.68 4.24 22.86
CA GLN A 75 -28.91 3.48 22.56
C GLN A 75 -30.13 4.34 22.17
N SER A 76 -29.90 5.50 21.57
CA SER A 76 -30.95 6.39 21.09
C SER A 76 -31.09 6.31 19.56
N ARG A 77 -32.27 5.92 19.08
CA ARG A 77 -32.60 5.83 17.64
C ARG A 77 -32.38 7.15 16.93
N ASN A 78 -32.93 8.24 17.48
CA ASN A 78 -32.81 9.57 16.87
C ASN A 78 -31.35 10.02 16.77
N ARG A 79 -30.54 9.79 17.82
CA ARG A 79 -29.11 10.12 17.79
C ARG A 79 -28.33 9.27 16.78
N LEU A 80 -28.68 7.99 16.63
CA LEU A 80 -28.07 7.13 15.60
C LEU A 80 -28.36 7.69 14.21
N LEU A 81 -29.64 7.98 13.93
CA LEU A 81 -30.09 8.47 12.62
C LEU A 81 -29.41 9.79 12.24
N GLN A 82 -29.24 10.70 13.20
CA GLN A 82 -28.58 11.99 12.99
C GLN A 82 -27.06 11.88 12.85
N ASN A 83 -26.40 11.08 13.68
CA ASN A 83 -24.93 11.06 13.75
C ASN A 83 -24.28 10.13 12.72
N GLN A 84 -25.03 9.19 12.13
CA GLN A 84 -24.46 8.13 11.29
C GLN A 84 -25.02 8.10 9.86
N VAL A 85 -25.57 9.22 9.35
CA VAL A 85 -26.23 9.32 8.02
C VAL A 85 -25.46 8.60 6.91
N TYR A 86 -24.17 8.87 6.76
CA TYR A 86 -23.33 8.22 5.74
C TYR A 86 -23.25 6.70 5.86
N TRP A 87 -23.18 6.19 7.09
CA TRP A 87 -23.17 4.75 7.32
C TRP A 87 -24.53 4.14 7.01
N LEU A 88 -25.64 4.83 7.32
CA LEU A 88 -26.99 4.37 7.01
C LEU A 88 -27.22 4.17 5.52
N ASP A 89 -26.64 5.04 4.71
CA ASP A 89 -26.80 5.02 3.26
C ASP A 89 -25.83 4.04 2.56
N LYS A 90 -24.89 3.47 3.31
CA LYS A 90 -23.97 2.45 2.80
C LYS A 90 -24.72 1.18 2.43
N ILE A 91 -24.42 0.68 1.24
CA ILE A 91 -24.97 -0.57 0.69
C ILE A 91 -24.33 -1.74 1.44
N ILE A 92 -25.16 -2.64 1.97
CA ILE A 92 -24.73 -3.89 2.62
C ILE A 92 -24.62 -5.00 1.59
N TYR A 93 -25.61 -5.05 0.71
CA TYR A 93 -25.77 -6.14 -0.23
C TYR A 93 -26.31 -5.60 -1.55
N ARG A 94 -25.72 -6.05 -2.65
CA ARG A 94 -26.17 -5.78 -4.01
C ARG A 94 -26.17 -7.12 -4.75
N ILE A 95 -27.28 -7.46 -5.38
CA ILE A 95 -27.30 -8.54 -6.36
C ILE A 95 -26.55 -8.03 -7.59
N ASN A 96 -25.29 -8.45 -7.75
CA ASN A 96 -24.62 -8.29 -9.02
C ASN A 96 -24.97 -9.53 -9.83
N ASN A 97 -25.76 -9.37 -10.89
CA ASN A 97 -26.01 -10.45 -11.85
C ASN A 97 -24.74 -10.81 -12.65
N ASP A 98 -23.76 -9.91 -12.66
CA ASP A 98 -22.49 -10.12 -13.32
C ASP A 98 -21.43 -10.51 -12.29
N SER A 99 -20.94 -11.73 -12.46
CA SER A 99 -19.84 -12.36 -11.75
C SER A 99 -18.55 -11.56 -11.91
N GLU A 100 -18.39 -10.52 -11.11
CA GLU A 100 -17.08 -9.95 -10.80
C GLU A 100 -16.91 -9.85 -9.29
N GLU A 101 -15.89 -10.54 -8.81
CA GLU A 101 -15.42 -10.59 -7.43
C GLU A 101 -15.06 -9.18 -6.95
N ASN A 102 -16.06 -8.43 -6.48
CA ASN A 102 -15.81 -7.22 -5.71
C ASN A 102 -15.30 -7.60 -4.33
N THR A 103 -14.01 -7.90 -4.30
CA THR A 103 -13.16 -7.83 -3.12
C THR A 103 -13.06 -6.36 -2.72
N SER A 104 -14.12 -5.79 -2.13
CA SER A 104 -14.02 -4.48 -1.50
C SER A 104 -13.21 -4.68 -0.21
N SER A 105 -11.89 -4.70 -0.35
CA SER A 105 -10.97 -4.20 0.66
C SER A 105 -11.25 -2.71 0.84
N ASP A 106 -12.37 -2.46 1.50
CA ASP A 106 -12.84 -1.16 1.92
C ASP A 106 -11.96 -0.80 3.12
N GLU A 107 -10.76 -0.30 2.83
CA GLU A 107 -10.03 0.52 3.79
C GLU A 107 -11.02 1.57 4.25
N GLU A 108 -11.50 1.43 5.50
CA GLU A 108 -12.37 2.41 6.14
C GLU A 108 -11.60 3.73 6.19
N GLN A 109 -11.68 4.52 5.12
CA GLN A 109 -11.59 5.96 5.22
C GLN A 109 -12.82 6.36 6.04
N GLU A 110 -12.70 6.23 7.36
CA GLU A 110 -13.61 6.92 8.26
C GLU A 110 -13.66 8.37 7.77
N PRO A 111 -14.86 8.92 7.49
CA PRO A 111 -14.97 10.33 7.17
C PRO A 111 -14.24 11.07 8.29
N PRO A 112 -13.34 12.03 7.97
CA PRO A 112 -12.50 12.66 8.98
C PRO A 112 -13.42 13.11 10.09
N CYS A 113 -13.32 12.44 11.24
CA CYS A 113 -14.03 12.83 12.43
C CYS A 113 -13.79 14.33 12.55
N ARG A 114 -14.85 15.14 12.45
CA ARG A 114 -14.75 16.59 12.65
C ARG A 114 -14.32 16.79 14.09
N SER A 115 -13.02 16.68 14.34
CA SER A 115 -12.43 16.86 15.65
C SER A 115 -12.70 18.30 16.00
N VAL A 116 -13.66 18.52 16.90
CA VAL A 116 -13.94 19.85 17.43
C VAL A 116 -12.65 20.34 18.09
N GLY A 117 -12.00 21.35 17.51
CA GLY A 117 -10.71 21.83 17.98
C GLY A 117 -9.95 22.61 16.91
N ARG A 118 -8.82 23.21 17.32
CA ARG A 118 -7.91 23.93 16.42
C ARG A 118 -7.36 22.96 15.36
N PRO A 119 -7.39 23.31 14.06
CA PRO A 119 -6.81 22.49 13.01
C PRO A 119 -5.38 22.05 13.35
N ARG A 120 -5.07 20.77 13.11
CA ARG A 120 -3.73 20.25 13.33
C ARG A 120 -2.79 20.86 12.30
N VAL A 121 -1.72 21.51 12.79
CA VAL A 121 -0.62 21.98 11.96
C VAL A 121 0.07 20.78 11.28
N PRO A 122 0.48 20.88 10.00
CA PRO A 122 1.27 19.87 9.30
C PRO A 122 2.46 19.39 10.13
N PHE A 123 2.90 18.14 9.94
CA PHE A 123 3.95 17.59 10.77
C PHE A 123 5.24 18.39 10.60
N GLU A 124 5.57 18.82 9.39
CA GLU A 124 6.76 19.57 8.98
C GLU A 124 6.86 20.92 9.70
N GLU A 125 5.73 21.62 9.84
CA GLU A 125 5.61 22.94 10.46
C GLU A 125 5.45 22.88 11.98
N ALA A 126 5.15 21.71 12.54
CA ALA A 126 4.94 21.55 13.97
C ALA A 126 6.24 21.76 14.78
N SER A 127 6.10 22.28 16.00
CA SER A 127 7.23 22.43 16.93
C SER A 127 7.91 21.09 17.23
N LYS A 128 9.20 21.11 17.60
CA LYS A 128 9.96 19.90 17.99
C LYS A 128 9.25 19.11 19.10
N LYS A 129 8.64 19.81 20.07
CA LYS A 129 7.88 19.19 21.17
C LYS A 129 6.64 18.45 20.63
N THR A 130 5.88 19.07 19.75
CA THR A 130 4.69 18.47 19.13
C THR A 130 5.04 17.27 18.25
N LYS A 131 6.12 17.36 17.47
CA LYS A 131 6.63 16.25 16.65
C LYS A 131 6.97 15.03 17.51
N ARG A 132 7.75 15.22 18.57
CA ARG A 132 8.10 14.14 19.51
C ARG A 132 6.86 13.49 20.13
N ARG A 133 5.87 14.29 20.54
CA ARG A 133 4.62 13.74 21.10
C ARG A 133 3.85 12.88 20.09
N ARG A 134 3.68 13.36 18.85
CA ARG A 134 3.02 12.60 17.78
C ARG A 134 3.74 11.29 17.45
N VAL A 135 5.07 11.30 17.42
CA VAL A 135 5.87 10.09 17.20
C VAL A 135 5.69 9.11 18.37
N ALA A 136 5.72 9.61 19.62
CA ALA A 136 5.49 8.78 20.79
C ALA A 136 4.12 8.09 20.77
N GLU A 137 3.05 8.84 20.45
CA GLU A 137 1.68 8.32 20.27
C GLU A 137 1.64 7.21 19.19
N LEU A 138 2.36 7.38 18.06
CA LEU A 138 2.42 6.35 17.02
C LEU A 138 3.17 5.09 17.47
N THR A 139 4.23 5.24 18.27
CA THR A 139 5.04 4.12 18.76
C THR A 139 4.42 3.39 19.94
N THR A 140 3.51 4.01 20.68
CA THR A 140 2.76 3.32 21.75
C THR A 140 1.69 2.41 21.18
N ASP A 141 1.07 2.83 20.08
CA ASP A 141 -0.12 2.18 19.55
C ASP A 141 0.20 1.13 18.48
N ARG A 142 1.43 1.11 17.94
CA ARG A 142 1.83 0.25 16.82
C ARG A 142 3.18 -0.40 17.06
N SER A 143 3.31 -1.64 16.63
CA SER A 143 4.57 -2.38 16.67
C SER A 143 5.58 -1.84 15.64
N ALA A 144 6.87 -2.02 15.91
CA ALA A 144 7.93 -1.62 14.98
C ALA A 144 7.76 -2.27 13.59
N ASN A 145 7.27 -3.51 13.55
CA ASN A 145 7.04 -4.25 12.31
C ASN A 145 5.91 -3.65 11.47
N GLU A 146 4.81 -3.21 12.11
CA GLU A 146 3.69 -2.55 11.41
C GLU A 146 4.11 -1.19 10.86
N LEU A 147 4.90 -0.43 11.63
CA LEU A 147 5.45 0.85 11.17
C LEU A 147 6.40 0.64 9.99
N GLN A 148 7.25 -0.39 10.03
CA GLN A 148 8.14 -0.74 8.93
C GLN A 148 7.35 -1.21 7.69
N PHE A 149 6.32 -2.02 7.89
CA PHE A 149 5.43 -2.45 6.81
C PHE A 149 4.74 -1.25 6.16
N ALA A 150 4.19 -0.33 6.95
CA ALA A 150 3.57 0.89 6.42
C ALA A 150 4.57 1.75 5.63
N VAL A 151 5.82 1.86 6.09
CA VAL A 151 6.89 2.54 5.34
C VAL A 151 7.15 1.84 4.01
N ASN A 152 7.20 0.50 3.99
CA ASN A 152 7.43 -0.28 2.77
C ASN A 152 6.28 -0.14 1.76
N VAL A 153 5.03 -0.14 2.23
CA VAL A 153 3.84 0.04 1.40
C VAL A 153 3.79 1.44 0.80
N VAL A 154 4.02 2.48 1.60
CA VAL A 154 4.02 3.89 1.15
C VAL A 154 5.21 4.19 0.23
N SER A 155 6.34 3.51 0.43
CA SER A 155 7.53 3.65 -0.43
C SER A 155 7.38 2.98 -1.79
N GLY A 156 6.25 2.33 -2.09
CA GLY A 156 5.88 1.94 -3.45
C GLY A 156 6.84 0.93 -4.09
N SER A 157 7.22 -0.13 -3.38
CA SER A 157 7.98 -1.24 -4.00
C SER A 157 7.07 -2.18 -4.80
N ASN A 158 6.51 -1.66 -5.90
CA ASN A 158 6.09 -2.42 -7.09
C ASN A 158 7.14 -2.28 -8.21
N HIS A 159 8.42 -2.21 -7.84
CA HIS A 159 9.53 -2.44 -8.77
C HIS A 159 10.51 -3.40 -8.13
N SER A 160 10.63 -4.56 -8.75
CA SER A 160 11.77 -5.46 -8.67
C SER A 160 13.08 -4.69 -8.77
N GLU A 161 14.08 -5.16 -8.02
CA GLU A 161 15.48 -4.71 -8.03
C GLU A 161 15.77 -3.38 -7.33
N VAL A 162 15.94 -3.41 -6.00
CA VAL A 162 17.27 -3.36 -5.34
C VAL A 162 17.03 -3.62 -3.84
N SER A 163 17.32 -4.84 -3.42
CA SER A 163 17.54 -5.16 -2.01
C SER A 163 18.69 -4.32 -1.48
N PRO A 164 18.60 -3.69 -0.29
CA PRO A 164 19.77 -3.22 0.41
C PRO A 164 20.47 -4.46 0.97
N GLN A 165 21.22 -5.18 0.12
CA GLN A 165 22.31 -6.00 0.63
C GLN A 165 23.24 -5.03 1.36
N ILE A 166 23.25 -5.14 2.68
CA ILE A 166 24.27 -4.55 3.52
C ILE A 166 25.56 -5.28 3.14
N PHE A 167 26.26 -4.77 2.14
CA PHE A 167 27.57 -5.28 1.76
C PHE A 167 28.57 -4.87 2.84
N SER A 168 28.80 -5.75 3.81
CA SER A 168 29.94 -5.65 4.71
C SER A 168 31.20 -6.05 3.94
N PHE A 169 32.14 -5.12 3.76
CA PHE A 169 33.45 -5.43 3.22
C PHE A 169 34.23 -6.36 4.15
N SER A 170 35.02 -7.25 3.56
CA SER A 170 36.09 -7.88 4.32
C SER A 170 37.13 -6.84 4.76
N THR A 171 37.84 -7.11 5.84
CA THR A 171 38.88 -6.22 6.36
C THR A 171 39.99 -5.97 5.33
N ALA A 172 40.33 -6.97 4.53
CA ALA A 172 41.31 -6.86 3.45
C ALA A 172 40.86 -5.90 2.34
N GLU A 173 39.61 -5.98 1.91
CA GLU A 173 39.05 -5.08 0.88
C GLU A 173 38.98 -3.63 1.37
N ALA A 174 38.60 -3.43 2.63
CA ALA A 174 38.56 -2.10 3.23
C ALA A 174 39.96 -1.47 3.27
N LEU A 175 40.99 -2.25 3.61
CA LEU A 175 42.38 -1.80 3.60
C LEU A 175 42.89 -1.50 2.19
N ALA A 176 42.61 -2.37 1.22
CA ALA A 176 42.95 -2.14 -0.18
C ALA A 176 42.35 -0.82 -0.68
N LEU A 177 41.09 -0.56 -0.33
CA LEU A 177 40.39 0.67 -0.72
C LEU A 177 40.97 1.92 -0.03
N MET A 178 41.50 1.81 1.19
CA MET A 178 42.21 2.90 1.86
C MET A 178 43.53 3.24 1.16
N VAL A 179 44.27 2.23 0.72
CA VAL A 179 45.55 2.38 0.02
C VAL A 179 45.33 2.97 -1.38
N ASP A 180 44.39 2.41 -2.15
CA ASP A 180 44.10 2.85 -3.52
C ASP A 180 43.63 4.31 -3.59
N LEU A 181 42.94 4.78 -2.55
CA LEU A 181 42.42 6.15 -2.48
C LEU A 181 43.31 7.10 -1.69
N ASP A 182 44.46 6.62 -1.19
CA ASP A 182 45.40 7.34 -0.34
C ASP A 182 44.71 8.10 0.82
N ILE A 183 43.80 7.41 1.51
CA ILE A 183 43.00 7.98 2.59
C ILE A 183 43.66 7.69 3.94
N SER A 184 43.96 8.74 4.70
CA SER A 184 44.45 8.58 6.07
C SER A 184 43.43 7.90 6.98
N VAL A 185 43.91 7.15 7.99
CA VAL A 185 43.07 6.40 8.94
C VAL A 185 41.99 7.28 9.58
N ARG A 186 42.33 8.53 9.93
CA ARG A 186 41.39 9.48 10.53
C ARG A 186 40.25 9.86 9.58
N LYS A 187 40.54 10.07 8.29
CA LYS A 187 39.51 10.33 7.26
C LYS A 187 38.64 9.11 7.03
N TYR A 188 39.23 7.91 7.00
CA TYR A 188 38.47 6.67 6.86
C TYR A 188 37.46 6.47 7.99
N LEU A 189 37.86 6.69 9.25
CA LEU A 189 36.97 6.57 10.39
C LEU A 189 35.81 7.60 10.37
N LEU A 190 36.04 8.80 9.84
CA LEU A 190 34.98 9.82 9.65
C LEU A 190 34.01 9.45 8.51
N LEU A 191 34.49 8.73 7.50
CA LEU A 191 33.71 8.27 6.36
C LEU A 191 32.88 7.01 6.69
N ARG A 192 33.39 6.14 7.56
CA ARG A 192 32.77 4.87 7.95
C ARG A 192 31.27 4.96 8.32
N PRO A 193 30.78 5.94 9.11
CA PRO A 193 29.36 6.03 9.45
C PRO A 193 28.49 6.75 8.40
N ARG A 194 29.07 7.43 7.40
CA ARG A 194 28.33 8.28 6.44
C ARG A 194 28.38 7.83 4.98
N THR A 195 29.36 7.02 4.57
CA THR A 195 29.67 6.86 3.13
C THR A 195 29.93 5.45 2.65
N ALA A 196 29.58 4.41 3.41
CA ALA A 196 29.70 3.04 2.92
C ALA A 196 28.95 2.86 1.57
N PHE A 197 27.89 3.63 1.27
CA PHE A 197 27.14 3.45 0.03
C PHE A 197 27.59 4.36 -1.14
N LEU A 198 27.87 5.64 -0.88
CA LEU A 198 28.11 6.63 -1.94
C LEU A 198 29.52 6.58 -2.54
N VAL A 199 30.53 6.29 -1.72
CA VAL A 199 31.91 6.16 -2.19
C VAL A 199 32.07 4.91 -3.06
N ILE A 200 31.37 3.81 -2.73
CA ILE A 200 31.34 2.58 -3.56
C ILE A 200 30.72 2.86 -4.93
N LYS A 201 29.57 3.54 -4.97
CA LYS A 201 28.85 3.80 -6.23
C LYS A 201 29.71 4.66 -7.17
N ASN A 202 30.40 5.65 -6.64
CA ASN A 202 31.29 6.50 -7.43
C ASN A 202 32.58 5.79 -7.85
N TYR A 203 33.22 5.00 -6.97
CA TYR A 203 34.43 4.26 -7.31
C TYR A 203 34.18 3.16 -8.35
N ARG A 204 33.09 2.38 -8.23
CA ARG A 204 32.72 1.39 -9.26
C ARG A 204 32.38 2.04 -10.59
N LYS A 205 31.68 3.18 -10.57
CA LYS A 205 31.39 3.96 -11.79
C LYS A 205 32.67 4.44 -12.46
N GLN A 206 33.63 4.95 -11.69
CA GLN A 206 34.93 5.39 -12.23
C GLN A 206 35.77 4.22 -12.76
N LYS A 207 35.83 3.08 -12.06
CA LYS A 207 36.57 1.88 -12.51
C LYS A 207 35.96 1.24 -13.76
N MET A 208 34.64 1.24 -13.88
CA MET A 208 33.94 0.81 -15.10
C MET A 208 34.22 1.75 -16.27
N LEU A 209 34.21 3.07 -16.02
CA LEU A 209 34.50 4.07 -17.05
C LEU A 209 35.96 3.99 -17.53
N SER A 210 36.93 3.78 -16.63
CA SER A 210 38.34 3.62 -17.04
C SER A 210 38.58 2.32 -17.80
N SER A 211 37.93 1.21 -17.40
CA SER A 211 37.98 -0.06 -18.12
C SER A 211 37.37 0.05 -19.53
N LEU A 212 36.20 0.69 -19.66
CA LEU A 212 35.56 0.93 -20.95
C LEU A 212 36.39 1.84 -21.86
N HIS A 213 37.02 2.87 -21.29
CA HIS A 213 37.90 3.76 -22.05
C HIS A 213 39.13 3.00 -22.59
N ASN A 214 39.76 2.15 -21.77
CA ASN A 214 40.87 1.31 -22.19
C ASN A 214 40.45 0.28 -23.27
N LEU A 215 39.26 -0.31 -23.15
CA LEU A 215 38.73 -1.23 -24.15
C LEU A 215 38.43 -0.52 -25.49
N LEU A 216 37.89 0.70 -25.44
CA LEU A 216 37.63 1.52 -26.62
C LEU A 216 38.93 1.94 -27.31
N LEU A 217 39.95 2.34 -26.54
CA LEU A 217 41.28 2.64 -27.05
C LEU A 217 41.90 1.43 -27.74
N LEU A 218 41.83 0.24 -27.11
CA LEU A 218 42.31 -1.00 -27.71
C LEU A 218 41.60 -1.33 -29.03
N LYS A 219 40.27 -1.25 -29.06
CA LYS A 219 39.49 -1.49 -30.29
C LYS A 219 39.80 -0.46 -31.38
N PHE A 220 40.01 0.81 -31.02
CA PHE A 220 40.35 1.87 -31.95
C PHE A 220 41.75 1.65 -32.55
N LEU A 221 42.74 1.31 -31.71
CA LEU A 221 44.09 0.97 -32.15
C LEU A 221 44.07 -0.27 -33.05
N GLN A 222 43.33 -1.31 -32.69
CA GLN A 222 43.17 -2.50 -33.52
C GLN A 222 42.57 -2.15 -34.90
N LYS A 223 41.54 -1.30 -34.95
CA LYS A 223 40.92 -0.85 -36.20
C LYS A 223 41.87 -0.02 -37.07
N LEU A 224 42.70 0.85 -36.46
CA LEU A 224 43.74 1.61 -37.16
C LEU A 224 44.82 0.70 -37.74
N ILE A 225 45.29 -0.27 -36.95
CA ILE A 225 46.28 -1.26 -37.38
C ILE A 225 45.72 -2.06 -38.57
N CYS A 226 44.50 -2.59 -38.48
CA CYS A 226 43.85 -3.30 -39.59
C CYS A 226 43.70 -2.41 -40.83
N LYS A 227 43.21 -1.17 -40.69
CA LYS A 227 43.02 -0.24 -41.81
C LYS A 227 44.33 0.09 -42.52
N ASN A 228 45.41 0.30 -41.75
CA ASN A 228 46.73 0.56 -42.31
C ASN A 228 47.34 -0.68 -42.98
N PHE A 229 47.08 -1.87 -42.43
CA PHE A 229 47.48 -3.14 -43.05
C PHE A 229 46.79 -3.36 -44.41
N TYR A 230 45.47 -3.19 -44.49
CA TYR A 230 44.72 -3.29 -45.76
C TYR A 230 45.17 -2.26 -46.80
N ARG A 231 45.43 -1.01 -46.39
CA ARG A 231 45.97 0.03 -47.29
C ARG A 231 47.36 -0.33 -47.84
N LYS A 232 48.21 -0.99 -47.05
CA LYS A 232 49.52 -1.48 -47.52
C LYS A 232 49.35 -2.61 -48.53
N GLN A 233 48.48 -3.59 -48.27
CA GLN A 233 48.21 -4.70 -49.19
C GLN A 233 47.64 -4.24 -50.54
N LEU A 234 46.67 -3.31 -50.54
CA LEU A 234 46.09 -2.76 -51.78
C LEU A 234 47.12 -2.03 -52.65
N LYS A 235 48.12 -1.36 -52.05
CA LYS A 235 49.20 -0.71 -52.81
C LYS A 235 50.17 -1.69 -53.46
N VAL A 236 50.32 -2.91 -52.92
CA VAL A 236 51.19 -3.94 -53.49
C VAL A 236 50.51 -4.66 -54.65
N SER A 237 49.19 -4.83 -54.63
CA SER A 237 48.44 -5.51 -55.69
C SER A 237 48.12 -4.66 -56.93
N LEU A 238 48.37 -3.35 -56.88
CA LEU A 238 48.14 -2.39 -57.98
C LEU A 238 49.43 -2.02 -58.73
N LYS A 239 50.55 -2.70 -58.44
CA LYS A 239 51.78 -2.66 -59.22
C LYS A 239 51.99 -4.01 -59.87
#